data_AF-A0A7C5GHG6-F1
#
_entry.id   AF-A0A7C5GHG6-F1
#
_cell.length_a   1.000
_cell.length_b   1.000
_cell.length_c   1.000
_cell.angle_alpha   90.00
_cell.angle_beta   90.00
_cell.angle_gamma   90.00
#
_symmetry.space_group_name_H-M   'P 1'
#
loop_
_entity.id
_entity.type
_entity.pdbx_description
1 polymer ?
#
loop_
_entity_poly.entity_id
_entity_poly.type
_entity_poly.pdbx_seq_one_letter_code
_entity_poly.pdbx_strand_id
1 'polypeptide(L)'
;QTSEFWETHYTFETSSKKSTKKITKAFIDLLLINTIIPLRFTYLKFIGKENFNNLIPLISTIKPEKNAIISKFNDVKLKSKNALETQGLLQLKNEYCNLKLCLQCAIGKEILKR
;
A
#
# COMPACT_ATOMS: atom_id res chain seq x y z
N GLN A 1 -6.51 23.90 -8.31
CA GLN A 1 -7.47 24.50 -7.36
C GLN A 1 -8.83 23.90 -7.65
N THR A 2 -9.67 23.69 -6.63
CA THR A 2 -11.04 23.18 -6.84
C THR A 2 -11.98 24.31 -7.26
N SER A 3 -13.11 23.99 -7.89
CA SER A 3 -14.19 24.96 -8.12
C SER A 3 -14.86 25.34 -6.81
N GLU A 4 -15.50 26.52 -6.77
CA GLU A 4 -16.20 27.03 -5.58
C GLU A 4 -17.24 26.05 -5.01
N PHE A 5 -17.90 25.30 -5.89
CA PHE A 5 -18.85 24.26 -5.52
C PHE A 5 -18.19 23.23 -4.57
N TRP A 6 -17.05 22.68 -4.97
CA TRP A 6 -16.34 21.67 -4.19
C TRP A 6 -15.65 22.25 -2.94
N GLU A 7 -15.50 23.57 -2.81
CA GLU A 7 -15.04 24.16 -1.56
C GLU A 7 -16.11 24.09 -0.46
N THR A 8 -17.39 24.02 -0.84
CA THR A 8 -18.53 24.01 0.08
C THR A 8 -19.31 22.70 0.08
N HIS A 9 -19.01 21.75 -0.82
CA HIS A 9 -19.75 20.49 -0.94
C HIS A 9 -18.79 19.28 -0.92
N TYR A 10 -19.18 18.21 -0.22
CA TYR A 10 -18.51 16.89 -0.31
C TYR A 10 -19.33 15.90 -1.14
N THR A 11 -20.65 16.06 -1.16
CA THR A 11 -21.59 15.37 -2.04
C THR A 11 -22.42 16.40 -2.79
N PHE A 12 -23.17 15.99 -3.81
CA PHE A 12 -23.99 16.92 -4.59
C PHE A 12 -25.22 17.44 -3.84
N GLU A 13 -25.60 16.78 -2.74
CA GLU A 13 -26.88 17.02 -2.07
C GLU A 13 -26.77 17.95 -0.86
N THR A 14 -25.62 17.98 -0.19
CA THR A 14 -25.47 18.70 1.08
C THR A 14 -24.32 19.69 1.06
N SER A 15 -24.61 20.91 1.52
CA SER A 15 -23.62 21.94 1.75
C SER A 15 -22.91 21.71 3.10
N SER A 16 -21.66 22.16 3.16
CA SER A 16 -20.76 22.01 4.30
C SER A 16 -19.97 23.31 4.49
N LYS A 17 -19.29 23.42 5.64
CA LYS A 17 -18.40 24.55 5.90
C LYS A 17 -17.35 24.64 4.80
N LYS A 18 -17.14 25.86 4.29
CA LYS A 18 -16.13 26.14 3.25
C LYS A 18 -14.76 25.64 3.71
N SER A 19 -14.11 24.85 2.87
CA SER A 19 -12.80 24.28 3.14
C SER A 19 -11.99 24.14 1.86
N THR A 20 -10.74 24.58 1.91
CA THR A 20 -9.79 24.39 0.81
C THR A 20 -9.47 22.90 0.69
N LYS A 21 -9.86 22.29 -0.44
CA LYS A 21 -9.54 20.89 -0.70
C LYS A 21 -8.07 20.78 -1.12
N LYS A 22 -7.25 20.23 -0.23
CA LYS A 22 -5.85 19.91 -0.51
C LYS A 22 -5.67 18.40 -0.43
N ILE A 23 -4.96 17.87 -1.41
CA ILE A 23 -4.55 16.48 -1.40
C ILE A 23 -3.41 16.34 -0.38
N THR A 24 -3.58 15.45 0.59
CA THR A 24 -2.55 15.17 1.59
C THR A 24 -1.54 14.18 1.03
N LYS A 25 -0.31 14.22 1.56
CA LYS A 25 0.73 13.25 1.18
C LYS A 25 0.27 11.81 1.42
N ALA A 26 -0.45 11.55 2.51
CA ALA A 26 -1.01 10.23 2.81
C ALA A 26 -2.01 9.76 1.73
N PHE A 27 -2.85 10.67 1.21
CA PHE A 27 -3.77 10.32 0.13
C PHE A 27 -3.05 10.04 -1.19
N ILE A 28 -2.00 10.81 -1.52
CA ILE A 28 -1.14 10.53 -2.68
C ILE A 28 -0.51 9.15 -2.54
N ASP A 29 0.08 8.86 -1.39
CA ASP A 29 0.74 7.58 -1.11
C ASP A 29 -0.26 6.41 -1.22
N LEU A 30 -1.50 6.58 -0.73
CA LEU A 30 -2.58 5.60 -0.87
C LEU A 30 -2.92 5.30 -2.33
N LEU A 31 -3.07 6.34 -3.17
CA LEU A 31 -3.35 6.19 -4.60
C LEU A 31 -2.18 5.56 -5.36
N LEU A 32 -0.94 5.90 -5.01
CA LEU A 32 0.25 5.30 -5.60
C LEU A 32 0.28 3.79 -5.34
N ILE A 33 0.10 3.39 -4.09
CA ILE A 33 0.13 1.98 -3.67
C ILE A 33 -1.01 1.18 -4.29
N ASN A 34 -2.25 1.66 -4.19
CA ASN A 34 -3.42 0.84 -4.53
C ASN A 34 -3.85 0.95 -6.00
N THR A 35 -3.44 2.00 -6.71
CA THR A 35 -4.01 2.30 -8.03
C THR A 35 -2.92 2.47 -9.08
N ILE A 36 -2.05 3.46 -8.92
CA ILE A 36 -1.12 3.85 -9.99
C ILE A 36 -0.05 2.78 -10.24
N ILE A 37 0.55 2.24 -9.18
CA ILE A 37 1.61 1.23 -9.31
C ILE A 37 1.06 -0.10 -9.87
N PRO A 38 -0.05 -0.66 -9.36
CA PRO A 38 -0.66 -1.86 -9.93
C PRO A 38 -1.08 -1.68 -11.39
N LEU A 39 -1.72 -0.55 -11.73
CA LEU A 39 -2.16 -0.27 -13.09
C LEU A 39 -0.98 -0.18 -14.06
N ARG A 40 0.11 0.49 -13.65
CA ARG A 40 1.31 0.59 -14.48
C ARG A 40 1.99 -0.77 -14.64
N PHE A 41 2.01 -1.60 -13.60
CA PHE A 41 2.54 -2.95 -13.67
C PHE A 41 1.77 -3.82 -14.68
N THR A 42 0.44 -3.82 -14.61
CA THR A 42 -0.40 -4.61 -15.53
C THR A 42 -0.32 -4.08 -16.96
N TYR A 43 -0.29 -2.76 -17.15
CA TYR A 43 -0.11 -2.14 -18.46
C TYR A 43 1.23 -2.53 -19.11
N LEU A 44 2.33 -2.49 -18.35
CA LEU A 44 3.65 -2.91 -18.84
C LEU A 44 3.65 -4.38 -19.28
N LYS A 45 3.05 -5.27 -18.47
CA LYS A 45 2.85 -6.67 -18.84
C LYS A 45 2.05 -6.83 -20.13
N PHE A 46 0.96 -6.08 -20.27
CA PHE A 46 0.09 -6.15 -21.44
C PHE A 46 0.82 -5.81 -22.75
N ILE A 47 1.69 -4.80 -22.73
CA ILE A 47 2.49 -4.41 -23.91
C ILE A 47 3.78 -5.22 -24.08
N GLY A 48 3.94 -6.32 -23.33
CA GLY A 48 5.13 -7.20 -23.40
C GLY A 48 6.42 -6.56 -22.87
N LYS A 49 6.33 -5.48 -22.09
CA LYS A 49 7.51 -4.83 -21.48
C LYS A 49 7.64 -5.30 -20.03
N GLU A 50 8.71 -6.02 -19.73
CA GLU A 50 8.98 -6.51 -18.37
C GLU A 50 9.91 -5.60 -17.56
N ASN A 51 10.21 -4.41 -18.09
CA ASN A 51 11.06 -3.46 -17.37
C ASN A 51 10.27 -2.74 -16.27
N PHE A 52 10.30 -3.32 -15.06
CA PHE A 52 9.71 -2.76 -13.85
C PHE A 52 10.71 -1.92 -13.02
N ASN A 53 11.89 -1.61 -13.57
CA ASN A 53 12.99 -0.97 -12.83
C ASN A 53 12.60 0.39 -12.23
N ASN A 54 11.54 1.03 -12.72
CA ASN A 54 11.06 2.30 -12.17
C ASN A 54 9.96 2.14 -11.11
N LEU A 55 9.30 0.96 -11.03
CA LEU A 55 8.20 0.71 -10.09
C LEU A 55 8.73 0.32 -8.72
N ILE A 56 9.70 -0.58 -8.66
CA ILE A 56 10.28 -1.07 -7.38
C ILE A 56 10.95 0.07 -6.60
N PRO A 57 11.78 0.94 -7.20
CA PRO A 57 12.31 2.10 -6.50
C PRO A 57 11.21 3.06 -6.06
N LEU A 58 10.20 3.30 -6.90
CA LEU A 58 9.09 4.20 -6.59
C LEU A 58 8.36 3.77 -5.31
N ILE A 59 7.89 2.53 -5.22
CA ILE A 59 7.20 2.03 -4.02
C ILE A 59 8.12 2.01 -2.78
N SER A 60 9.42 1.81 -3.00
CA SER A 60 10.42 1.83 -1.92
C SER A 60 10.64 3.24 -1.33
N THR A 61 10.26 4.31 -2.05
CA THR A 61 10.31 5.69 -1.52
C THR A 61 9.11 6.06 -0.66
N ILE A 62 8.03 5.28 -0.70
CA ILE A 62 6.81 5.55 0.05
C ILE A 62 6.96 5.03 1.47
N LYS A 63 6.46 5.79 2.45
CA LYS A 63 6.52 5.40 3.87
C LYS A 63 5.77 4.08 4.11
N PRO A 64 6.17 3.28 5.12
CA PRO A 64 5.44 2.09 5.54
C PRO A 64 3.97 2.42 5.79
N GLU A 65 3.08 1.54 5.34
CA GLU A 65 1.66 1.63 5.64
C GLU A 65 1.41 1.43 7.13
N LYS A 66 0.41 2.15 7.64
CA LYS A 66 -0.01 2.05 9.04
C LYS A 66 -1.38 1.39 9.11
N ASN A 67 -1.40 0.11 9.43
CA ASN A 67 -2.61 -0.66 9.67
C ASN A 67 -2.39 -1.71 10.76
N ALA A 68 -3.47 -2.30 11.27
CA ALA A 68 -3.41 -3.26 12.37
C ALA A 68 -2.57 -4.51 12.08
N ILE A 69 -2.48 -4.93 10.81
CA ILE A 69 -1.68 -6.10 10.41
C ILE A 69 -0.19 -5.76 10.52
N ILE A 70 0.23 -4.62 9.96
CA ILE A 70 1.62 -4.16 10.03
C ILE A 70 2.03 -3.86 11.49
N SER A 71 1.13 -3.32 12.31
CA SER A 71 1.39 -3.15 13.74
C SER A 71 1.74 -4.47 14.42
N LYS A 72 1.01 -5.56 14.14
CA LYS A 72 1.32 -6.88 14.71
C LYS A 72 2.67 -7.43 14.24
N PHE A 73 3.05 -7.17 12.99
CA PHE A 73 4.39 -7.53 12.51
C PHE A 73 5.49 -6.72 13.20
N ASN A 74 5.24 -5.44 13.49
CA ASN A 74 6.17 -4.61 14.25
C ASN A 74 6.36 -5.13 15.69
N ASP A 75 5.29 -5.64 16.32
CA ASP A 75 5.33 -6.20 17.69
C ASP A 75 6.26 -7.43 17.77
N VAL A 76 6.30 -8.25 16.72
CA VAL A 76 7.25 -9.37 16.60
C VAL A 76 8.61 -8.95 16.05
N LYS A 77 8.94 -7.65 16.14
CA LYS A 77 10.20 -7.02 15.73
C LYS A 77 10.50 -7.06 14.22
N LEU A 78 9.50 -7.32 13.37
CA LEU A 78 9.61 -7.20 11.91
C LEU A 78 9.20 -5.79 11.46
N LYS A 79 10.15 -4.84 11.55
CA LYS A 79 9.93 -3.44 11.17
C LYS A 79 10.12 -3.21 9.69
N SER A 80 9.06 -2.77 9.00
CA SER A 80 9.12 -2.35 7.61
C SER A 80 9.69 -0.94 7.44
N LYS A 81 10.52 -0.73 6.42
CA LYS A 81 11.18 0.54 6.09
C LYS A 81 10.41 1.38 5.06
N ASN A 82 9.62 0.74 4.21
CA ASN A 82 8.85 1.39 3.16
C ASN A 82 7.58 0.60 2.80
N ALA A 83 6.79 1.15 1.87
CA ALA A 83 5.55 0.53 1.41
C ALA A 83 5.77 -0.81 0.68
N LEU A 84 6.93 -1.01 0.03
CA LEU A 84 7.22 -2.29 -0.63
C LEU A 84 7.23 -3.43 0.38
N GLU A 85 7.91 -3.22 1.50
CA GLU A 85 8.00 -4.19 2.58
C GLU A 85 6.65 -4.41 3.25
N THR A 86 5.86 -3.35 3.50
CA THR A 86 4.52 -3.53 4.09
C THR A 86 3.58 -4.28 3.15
N GLN A 87 3.60 -4.00 1.85
CA GLN A 87 2.84 -4.76 0.85
C GLN A 87 3.28 -6.23 0.80
N GLY A 88 4.58 -6.50 0.90
CA GLY A 88 5.11 -7.86 1.02
C GLY A 88 4.60 -8.61 2.27
N LEU A 89 4.56 -7.93 3.42
CA LEU A 89 4.02 -8.52 4.66
C LEU A 89 2.50 -8.75 4.60
N LEU A 90 1.75 -7.87 3.95
CA LEU A 90 0.32 -8.06 3.70
C LEU A 90 0.09 -9.29 2.82
N GLN A 91 0.85 -9.43 1.73
CA GLN A 91 0.77 -10.61 0.86
C GLN A 91 1.15 -11.88 1.62
N LEU A 92 2.23 -11.84 2.40
CA LEU A 92 2.64 -12.95 3.26
C LEU A 92 1.52 -13.36 4.23
N LYS A 93 0.88 -12.39 4.87
CA LYS A 93 -0.22 -12.63 5.80
C LYS A 93 -1.38 -13.34 5.08
N ASN A 94 -1.78 -12.83 3.92
CA ASN A 94 -2.91 -13.34 3.16
C ASN A 94 -2.64 -14.74 2.60
N GLU A 95 -1.50 -14.94 1.94
CA GLU A 95 -1.21 -16.17 1.20
C GLU A 95 -0.58 -17.28 2.04
N TYR A 96 0.00 -16.97 3.20
CA TYR A 96 0.66 -17.98 4.04
C TYR A 96 0.08 -18.04 5.44
N CYS A 97 0.12 -16.93 6.19
CA CYS A 97 -0.22 -16.96 7.62
C CYS A 97 -1.70 -17.25 7.87
N ASN A 98 -2.61 -16.71 7.05
CA ASN A 98 -4.05 -17.00 7.16
C ASN A 98 -4.36 -18.46 6.83
N LEU A 99 -3.65 -19.02 5.85
CA LEU A 99 -3.77 -20.41 5.42
C LEU A 99 -2.97 -21.40 6.29
N LYS A 100 -2.28 -20.90 7.33
CA LYS A 100 -1.42 -21.70 8.24
C LYS A 100 -0.30 -22.47 7.52
N LEU A 101 0.20 -21.96 6.40
CA LEU A 101 1.24 -22.60 5.58
C LEU A 101 2.66 -22.33 6.11
N CYS A 102 2.85 -22.40 7.43
CA CYS A 102 4.12 -22.03 8.08
C CYS A 102 5.32 -22.88 7.59
N LEU A 103 5.08 -24.17 7.27
CA LEU A 103 6.11 -25.07 6.74
C LEU A 103 6.51 -24.74 5.29
N GLN A 104 5.67 -24.02 4.54
CA GLN A 104 5.95 -23.57 3.17
C GLN A 104 6.47 -22.12 3.15
N CYS A 105 6.27 -21.37 4.24
CA CYS A 105 6.76 -20.02 4.40
C CYS A 105 8.25 -20.00 4.76
N ALA A 106 9.06 -19.17 4.08
CA ALA A 106 10.48 -19.01 4.43
C ALA A 106 10.66 -18.51 5.88
N ILE A 107 9.88 -17.52 6.31
CA ILE A 107 9.91 -17.00 7.69
C ILE A 107 9.39 -18.05 8.68
N GLY A 108 8.28 -18.72 8.36
CA GLY A 108 7.69 -19.74 9.22
C GLY A 108 8.64 -20.91 9.48
N LYS A 109 9.36 -21.39 8.45
CA LYS A 109 10.39 -22.41 8.60
C LYS A 109 11.51 -21.99 9.53
N GLU A 110 12.01 -20.75 9.41
CA GLU A 110 13.07 -20.25 10.30
C GLU A 110 12.59 -20.12 11.76
N ILE A 111 11.33 -19.76 11.99
CA ILE A 111 10.74 -19.71 13.33
C ILE A 111 10.61 -21.12 13.95
N LEU A 112 10.20 -22.12 13.16
CA LEU A 112 9.96 -23.50 13.62
C LEU A 112 11.22 -24.37 13.74
N LYS A 113 12.36 -23.94 13.20
CA LYS A 113 13.65 -24.62 13.36
C LYS A 113 14.24 -24.48 14.77
N ARG A 114 13.66 -23.63 15.61
CA ARG A 114 13.97 -23.51 17.04
C ARG A 114 13.06 -24.41 17.84
#